data_AF-A0A6P0L833-F1
#
_entry.id   AF-A0A6P0L833-F1
#
_cell.length_a   1.000
_cell.length_b   1.000
_cell.length_c   1.000
_cell.angle_alpha   90.00
_cell.angle_beta   90.00
_cell.angle_gamma   90.00
#
_symmetry.space_group_name_H-M   'P 1'
#
loop_
_entity.id
_entity.type
_entity.pdbx_description
1 polymer ?
#
loop_
_entity_poly.entity_id
_entity_poly.type
_entity_poly.pdbx_seq_one_letter_code
_entity_poly.pdbx_strand_id
1 'polypeptide(L)'
;MKRLLPFPIVNRGTSGSSQTSDNVLADFITVLKVGTPGPDAFVGDSGTNIIFTRTGNDILLGVDPGAPIPGKGEIDILIGGPDSNSEGVNINAPTRDRFLLGDENNPYYAGGTGFQGKNDYALILDFDSNQDTIRLHGDSSNYTLKSIGPRNNGTAIFFNNPRPDLIAVLPGASGLSLDGDYFEYDNTPPSQQPAFDNARQLGSAGVDIAFNVGTDSVGNVYVTGWTQGDLGQSNAGSQDAFVTKYNSQGQQQWVKQLGTSGEDRSFDISFDSNDNVYIAGTTTGNLGGSVVGGDDAYFIKLDSNGNTLLSQQYGTSQFDTAFAIDVDNDGNIYTGGYTTGDLGGVNAGSDQPIPLYDDPYVAKFDSDGNQLWARQFGTPDFDELYGVVADNNGNVFATGFTTAKLGEEHAGLYDGWLTKFDSNGEQLWIEQFGTSNYDFSWDLALDSSGNVYSTGFTLGSLGGPNAGYYDAFLVKYDTDGNQLWSQQIGTSGSETAFAIDIDSDDLIYISGITDGDLGGINAGLNDVFIAQFDSDGNLLMTEQFGTPEDDYAFFGIDAQQADKVYSAGFTDGSLGGPNAGSFDAWVASSSFSAGSVPSGF
;
A
#
# COMPACT_ATOMS: atom_id res chain seq x y z
N MET A 1 25.69 -8.53 4.64
CA MET A 1 25.34 -7.27 3.95
C MET A 1 24.75 -7.64 2.61
N LYS A 2 23.47 -8.02 2.62
CA LYS A 2 22.61 -8.24 1.47
C LYS A 2 21.21 -7.99 2.04
N ARG A 3 20.61 -6.86 1.73
CA ARG A 3 19.26 -6.46 2.13
C ARG A 3 18.39 -6.52 0.88
N LEU A 4 17.28 -7.22 1.01
CA LEU A 4 16.18 -7.35 0.05
C LEU A 4 15.16 -6.23 0.37
N LEU A 5 14.28 -5.79 -0.55
CA LEU A 5 12.91 -5.19 -0.42
C LEU A 5 12.62 -4.17 -1.56
N PRO A 6 11.40 -4.00 -2.15
CA PRO A 6 10.00 -4.24 -1.67
C PRO A 6 8.91 -4.85 -2.66
N PHE A 7 7.70 -5.15 -2.09
CA PHE A 7 6.35 -5.57 -2.61
C PHE A 7 6.17 -6.87 -3.47
N PRO A 8 4.95 -7.48 -3.51
CA PRO A 8 4.71 -8.93 -3.31
C PRO A 8 5.53 -9.84 -4.23
N ILE A 9 6.33 -10.74 -3.66
CA ILE A 9 7.11 -11.72 -4.44
C ILE A 9 6.31 -13.02 -4.48
N VAL A 10 5.52 -13.20 -5.53
CA VAL A 10 4.95 -14.51 -5.88
C VAL A 10 6.05 -15.35 -6.53
N ASN A 11 6.38 -16.49 -5.92
CA ASN A 11 7.23 -17.48 -6.59
C ASN A 11 6.47 -18.80 -6.67
N ARG A 12 5.82 -19.07 -7.81
CA ARG A 12 5.29 -20.41 -8.10
C ARG A 12 6.03 -21.04 -9.26
N GLY A 13 6.89 -22.00 -8.91
CA GLY A 13 7.44 -22.97 -9.85
C GLY A 13 6.31 -23.77 -10.52
N THR A 14 6.29 -23.76 -11.85
CA THR A 14 5.35 -24.53 -12.65
C THR A 14 5.48 -26.03 -12.36
N SER A 15 4.34 -26.70 -12.11
CA SER A 15 4.28 -28.14 -11.89
C SER A 15 4.76 -28.94 -13.12
N GLY A 16 5.99 -29.45 -13.04
CA GLY A 16 6.60 -30.36 -14.00
C GLY A 16 7.06 -31.63 -13.31
N SER A 17 6.37 -32.74 -13.58
CA SER A 17 6.71 -34.05 -13.04
C SER A 17 8.13 -34.51 -13.44
N SER A 18 9.05 -34.64 -12.48
CA SER A 18 9.90 -35.83 -12.34
C SER A 18 10.72 -35.78 -11.05
N GLN A 19 10.63 -36.84 -10.24
CA GLN A 19 11.49 -37.06 -9.08
C GLN A 19 12.97 -37.06 -9.45
N THR A 20 13.75 -36.16 -8.87
CA THR A 20 15.07 -36.46 -8.26
C THR A 20 15.43 -35.35 -7.27
N SER A 21 15.88 -35.75 -6.09
CA SER A 21 16.37 -34.91 -5.00
C SER A 21 17.38 -33.86 -5.46
N ASP A 22 17.07 -32.59 -5.25
CA ASP A 22 18.00 -31.49 -4.88
C ASP A 22 17.25 -30.13 -4.88
N ASN A 23 16.44 -29.86 -3.85
CA ASN A 23 16.22 -28.53 -3.22
C ASN A 23 15.03 -28.57 -2.23
N VAL A 24 15.30 -28.98 -0.99
CA VAL A 24 14.28 -29.03 0.09
C VAL A 24 13.82 -27.62 0.54
N LEU A 25 14.47 -26.55 0.08
CA LEU A 25 14.07 -25.16 0.42
C LEU A 25 13.12 -24.53 -0.60
N ALA A 26 13.09 -25.01 -1.85
CA ALA A 26 12.27 -24.43 -2.91
C ALA A 26 10.83 -24.98 -2.92
N ASP A 27 10.59 -26.13 -2.30
CA ASP A 27 9.28 -26.79 -2.25
C ASP A 27 8.42 -26.37 -1.04
N PHE A 28 8.87 -25.44 -0.19
CA PHE A 28 8.19 -25.06 1.07
C PHE A 28 7.75 -23.59 1.17
N ILE A 29 8.28 -22.68 0.34
CA ILE A 29 7.91 -21.26 0.38
C ILE A 29 6.95 -21.01 -0.78
N THR A 30 5.72 -20.59 -0.48
CA THR A 30 4.70 -20.33 -1.51
C THR A 30 4.73 -18.86 -1.93
N VAL A 31 4.94 -17.94 -0.97
CA VAL A 31 5.03 -16.50 -1.21
C VAL A 31 6.06 -15.85 -0.28
N LEU A 32 6.82 -14.89 -0.79
CA LEU A 32 7.69 -14.00 -0.01
C LEU A 32 7.14 -12.57 -0.14
N LYS A 33 6.77 -11.92 0.96
CA LYS A 33 6.28 -10.53 0.98
C LYS A 33 7.22 -9.67 1.77
N VAL A 34 7.49 -8.49 1.25
CA VAL A 34 8.68 -7.72 1.60
C VAL A 34 8.28 -6.23 1.65
N GLY A 35 8.22 -5.62 2.85
CA GLY A 35 7.84 -4.23 3.15
C GLY A 35 8.66 -3.06 2.58
N THR A 36 8.12 -1.85 2.58
CA THR A 36 8.91 -0.61 2.53
C THR A 36 9.45 -0.23 3.90
N PRO A 37 10.47 0.65 4.03
CA PRO A 37 10.60 1.38 5.28
C PRO A 37 9.40 2.33 5.36
N GLY A 38 8.80 2.47 6.54
CA GLY A 38 7.52 3.14 6.72
C GLY A 38 6.43 2.13 7.10
N PRO A 39 5.25 2.59 7.56
CA PRO A 39 4.13 1.72 7.90
C PRO A 39 3.60 0.98 6.66
N ASP A 40 3.58 -0.36 6.71
CA ASP A 40 3.01 -1.23 5.69
C ASP A 40 1.85 -2.08 6.24
N ALA A 41 0.99 -2.59 5.36
CA ALA A 41 0.02 -3.62 5.69
C ALA A 41 0.16 -4.83 4.75
N PHE A 42 0.43 -6.00 5.34
CA PHE A 42 0.62 -7.25 4.62
C PHE A 42 -0.43 -8.29 4.96
N VAL A 43 -0.95 -8.90 3.91
CA VAL A 43 -1.95 -9.98 3.99
C VAL A 43 -1.43 -11.17 3.21
N GLY A 44 -1.36 -12.33 3.84
CA GLY A 44 -0.96 -13.60 3.25
C GLY A 44 -2.04 -14.19 2.36
N ASP A 45 -1.66 -15.22 1.60
CA ASP A 45 -2.57 -16.02 0.78
C ASP A 45 -2.54 -17.49 1.23
N SER A 46 -3.07 -18.39 0.40
CA SER A 46 -3.00 -19.82 0.66
C SER A 46 -1.56 -20.36 0.61
N GLY A 47 -1.19 -21.20 1.57
CA GLY A 47 0.12 -21.85 1.66
C GLY A 47 1.05 -21.17 2.67
N THR A 48 2.34 -21.53 2.62
CA THR A 48 3.35 -20.93 3.50
C THR A 48 3.79 -19.57 2.96
N ASN A 49 3.53 -18.53 3.73
CA ASN A 49 3.93 -17.15 3.53
C ASN A 49 5.17 -16.83 4.36
N ILE A 50 6.10 -16.07 3.77
CA ILE A 50 7.14 -15.37 4.53
C ILE A 50 6.87 -13.89 4.36
N ILE A 51 6.46 -13.23 5.43
CA ILE A 51 6.24 -11.78 5.48
C ILE A 51 7.39 -11.18 6.27
N PHE A 52 8.19 -10.37 5.59
CA PHE A 52 9.28 -9.61 6.16
C PHE A 52 9.01 -8.14 5.93
N THR A 53 8.59 -7.45 6.97
CA THR A 53 8.43 -6.01 6.95
C THR A 53 9.72 -5.35 7.44
N ARG A 54 9.81 -4.04 7.22
CA ARG A 54 11.03 -3.27 7.42
C ARG A 54 10.87 -2.39 8.65
N THR A 55 11.63 -1.32 8.77
CA THR A 55 11.35 -0.35 9.85
C THR A 55 10.01 0.31 9.53
N GLY A 56 9.03 0.28 10.42
CA GLY A 56 7.69 0.81 10.18
C GLY A 56 6.78 0.52 11.37
N ASN A 57 5.54 1.01 11.35
CA ASN A 57 4.50 0.42 12.21
C ASN A 57 3.69 -0.50 11.32
N ASP A 58 4.00 -1.80 11.30
CA ASP A 58 3.49 -2.69 10.26
C ASP A 58 2.32 -3.57 10.75
N ILE A 59 1.42 -3.90 9.84
CA ILE A 59 0.36 -4.91 10.06
C ILE A 59 0.75 -6.19 9.34
N LEU A 60 0.83 -7.30 10.08
CA LEU A 60 1.19 -8.61 9.54
C LEU A 60 0.06 -9.61 9.75
N LEU A 61 -0.63 -9.94 8.65
CA LEU A 61 -1.64 -11.00 8.56
C LEU A 61 -1.10 -12.12 7.67
N GLY A 62 -0.80 -13.29 8.24
CA GLY A 62 -0.18 -14.39 7.50
C GLY A 62 -1.12 -15.25 6.63
N VAL A 63 -2.44 -15.11 6.81
CA VAL A 63 -3.44 -16.03 6.25
C VAL A 63 -4.40 -15.32 5.30
N ASP A 64 -5.14 -16.09 4.52
CA ASP A 64 -6.40 -15.64 3.91
C ASP A 64 -7.54 -15.72 4.96
N PRO A 65 -8.03 -14.59 5.50
CA PRO A 65 -9.12 -14.58 6.49
C PRO A 65 -10.47 -14.95 5.89
N GLY A 66 -10.65 -14.84 4.57
CA GLY A 66 -11.85 -15.27 3.86
C GLY A 66 -11.98 -16.80 3.73
N ALA A 67 -10.90 -17.54 4.02
CA ALA A 67 -10.90 -18.99 3.96
C ALA A 67 -11.85 -19.61 5.02
N PRO A 68 -12.49 -20.77 4.75
CA PRO A 68 -13.38 -21.41 5.72
C PRO A 68 -12.76 -21.72 7.08
N ILE A 69 -11.42 -21.88 7.11
CA ILE A 69 -10.59 -22.02 8.30
C ILE A 69 -9.25 -21.35 7.96
N PRO A 70 -9.04 -20.08 8.34
CA PRO A 70 -7.81 -19.35 8.01
C PRO A 70 -6.57 -20.01 8.61
N GLY A 71 -5.46 -20.09 7.86
CA GLY A 71 -4.20 -20.68 8.33
C GLY A 71 -4.16 -22.21 8.32
N LYS A 72 -5.20 -22.88 7.80
CA LYS A 72 -5.31 -24.34 7.90
C LYS A 72 -4.30 -25.04 7.00
N GLY A 73 -3.32 -25.68 7.62
CA GLY A 73 -2.26 -26.42 6.95
C GLY A 73 -1.11 -25.53 6.49
N GLU A 74 -1.00 -24.32 7.06
CA GLU A 74 -0.09 -23.27 6.64
C GLU A 74 0.87 -22.93 7.79
N ILE A 75 2.16 -22.78 7.49
CA ILE A 75 3.13 -22.30 8.47
C ILE A 75 3.70 -21.03 7.93
N ASP A 76 3.25 -19.90 8.47
CA ASP A 76 3.67 -18.59 8.02
C ASP A 76 4.81 -18.07 8.90
N ILE A 77 5.74 -17.34 8.30
CA ILE A 77 6.85 -16.70 9.00
C ILE A 77 6.61 -15.20 8.94
N LEU A 78 6.41 -14.58 10.10
CA LEU A 78 6.15 -13.16 10.24
C LEU A 78 7.34 -12.50 10.92
N ILE A 79 7.82 -11.42 10.33
CA ILE A 79 9.00 -10.68 10.79
C ILE A 79 8.66 -9.20 10.63
N GLY A 80 8.47 -8.51 11.76
CA GLY A 80 8.09 -7.10 11.83
C GLY A 80 9.20 -6.13 11.41
N GLY A 81 10.46 -6.58 11.47
CA GLY A 81 11.61 -5.79 11.08
C GLY A 81 12.38 -5.25 12.28
N PRO A 82 13.69 -4.97 12.14
CA PRO A 82 14.52 -4.60 13.28
C PRO A 82 14.38 -3.13 13.69
N ASP A 83 14.14 -2.89 14.98
CA ASP A 83 14.24 -1.60 15.71
C ASP A 83 15.60 -0.88 15.64
N SER A 84 16.59 -1.44 14.94
CA SER A 84 17.98 -1.02 15.13
C SER A 84 18.78 -0.86 13.84
N ASN A 85 19.73 0.09 13.95
CA ASN A 85 20.93 0.52 13.20
C ASN A 85 21.58 -0.42 12.17
N SER A 86 21.06 -1.63 11.94
CA SER A 86 21.49 -2.50 10.87
C SER A 86 21.55 -1.71 9.56
N GLU A 87 20.60 -0.79 9.33
CA GLU A 87 20.51 0.03 8.12
C GLU A 87 21.39 1.28 8.05
N GLY A 88 22.15 1.59 9.11
CA GLY A 88 23.05 2.73 9.15
C GLY A 88 22.41 4.03 9.63
N VAL A 89 21.10 4.02 9.90
CA VAL A 89 20.35 5.14 10.50
C VAL A 89 20.16 4.88 12.00
N ASN A 90 20.41 5.91 12.82
CA ASN A 90 20.18 5.87 14.26
C ASN A 90 18.70 6.14 14.54
N ILE A 91 17.88 5.12 14.33
CA ILE A 91 16.44 5.17 14.63
C ILE A 91 16.29 5.04 16.16
N ASN A 92 15.95 6.16 16.82
CA ASN A 92 15.70 6.18 18.28
C ASN A 92 14.19 6.08 18.60
N ALA A 93 13.38 5.63 17.65
CA ALA A 93 11.94 5.44 17.81
C ALA A 93 11.61 3.94 17.73
N PRO A 94 10.81 3.40 18.67
CA PRO A 94 10.34 2.03 18.62
C PRO A 94 9.40 1.84 17.42
N THR A 95 9.65 0.84 16.58
CA THR A 95 8.65 0.36 15.59
C THR A 95 7.58 -0.43 16.34
N ARG A 96 6.32 -0.32 15.94
CA ARG A 96 5.20 -1.02 16.59
C ARG A 96 4.49 -1.89 15.58
N ASP A 97 4.77 -3.18 15.63
CA ASP A 97 4.17 -4.12 14.69
C ASP A 97 2.96 -4.81 15.31
N ARG A 98 1.92 -4.97 14.51
CA ARG A 98 0.68 -5.64 14.89
C ARG A 98 0.53 -6.95 14.13
N PHE A 99 0.63 -8.07 14.85
CA PHE A 99 0.49 -9.41 14.28
C PHE A 99 -0.95 -9.92 14.46
N LEU A 100 -1.64 -10.17 13.35
CA LEU A 100 -3.04 -10.60 13.34
C LEU A 100 -3.15 -12.13 13.32
N LEU A 101 -3.61 -12.71 14.44
CA LEU A 101 -3.81 -14.15 14.60
C LEU A 101 -5.28 -14.53 14.85
N GLY A 102 -6.20 -13.59 14.66
CA GLY A 102 -7.63 -13.80 14.68
C GLY A 102 -8.37 -12.47 14.58
N ASP A 103 -9.66 -12.57 14.28
CA ASP A 103 -10.62 -11.47 14.22
C ASP A 103 -11.80 -11.74 15.17
N GLU A 104 -12.84 -10.91 15.13
CA GLU A 104 -14.03 -11.06 15.96
C GLU A 104 -14.80 -12.37 15.68
N ASN A 105 -14.61 -12.96 14.51
CA ASN A 105 -15.35 -14.12 14.01
C ASN A 105 -14.57 -15.43 14.18
N ASN A 106 -13.25 -15.42 13.96
CA ASN A 106 -12.43 -16.61 13.81
C ASN A 106 -11.04 -16.47 14.46
N PRO A 107 -10.59 -17.49 15.22
CA PRO A 107 -9.17 -17.67 15.48
C PRO A 107 -8.48 -18.19 14.21
N TYR A 108 -7.32 -17.63 13.86
CA TYR A 108 -6.52 -18.11 12.74
C TYR A 108 -5.61 -19.27 13.17
N TYR A 109 -5.23 -20.11 12.21
CA TYR A 109 -4.43 -21.33 12.40
C TYR A 109 -5.08 -22.40 13.28
N ALA A 110 -6.34 -22.23 13.69
CA ALA A 110 -7.06 -23.13 14.59
C ALA A 110 -7.80 -24.26 13.82
N GLY A 111 -7.08 -25.02 13.00
CA GLY A 111 -7.66 -25.93 11.99
C GLY A 111 -7.99 -27.36 12.44
N GLY A 112 -7.60 -27.77 13.65
CA GLY A 112 -8.14 -28.93 14.36
C GLY A 112 -7.88 -30.32 13.75
N THR A 113 -7.13 -30.45 12.65
CA THR A 113 -6.93 -31.73 11.94
C THR A 113 -5.53 -32.33 12.08
N GLY A 114 -5.01 -32.46 13.30
CA GLY A 114 -3.88 -33.38 13.60
C GLY A 114 -2.84 -32.85 14.59
N PHE A 115 -2.68 -33.55 15.72
CA PHE A 115 -1.64 -33.35 16.77
C PHE A 115 -1.15 -31.90 17.03
N GLN A 116 -1.81 -31.20 17.95
CA GLN A 116 -1.29 -30.00 18.65
C GLN A 116 -0.94 -28.79 17.74
N GLY A 117 -1.62 -28.57 16.60
CA GLY A 117 -1.41 -27.42 15.70
C GLY A 117 -0.03 -27.36 15.04
N LYS A 118 0.64 -28.49 14.85
CA LYS A 118 2.03 -28.50 14.36
C LYS A 118 2.17 -28.28 12.85
N ASN A 119 1.06 -28.17 12.13
CA ASN A 119 1.05 -28.01 10.68
C ASN A 119 0.36 -26.70 10.26
N ASP A 120 -0.03 -25.88 11.23
CA ASP A 120 -0.89 -24.71 11.10
C ASP A 120 -0.53 -23.73 12.22
N TYR A 121 0.46 -22.86 12.01
CA TYR A 121 0.85 -21.84 13.00
C TYR A 121 1.69 -20.71 12.40
N ALA A 122 1.61 -19.51 12.99
CA ALA A 122 2.51 -18.41 12.72
C ALA A 122 3.84 -18.55 13.49
N LEU A 123 4.96 -18.35 12.82
CA LEU A 123 6.29 -18.21 13.42
C LEU A 123 6.67 -16.73 13.41
N ILE A 124 6.57 -16.07 14.56
CA ILE A 124 6.89 -14.65 14.73
C ILE A 124 8.30 -14.53 15.29
N LEU A 125 9.23 -13.94 14.53
CA LEU A 125 10.67 -14.07 14.83
C LEU A 125 11.27 -12.94 15.68
N ASP A 126 10.64 -11.78 15.76
CA ASP A 126 11.21 -10.56 16.33
C ASP A 126 10.30 -9.79 17.30
N PHE A 127 9.17 -10.38 17.70
CA PHE A 127 8.22 -9.79 18.64
C PHE A 127 8.86 -9.20 19.92
N ASP A 128 8.71 -7.88 20.12
CA ASP A 128 9.04 -7.14 21.34
C ASP A 128 7.76 -6.75 22.10
N SER A 129 7.54 -7.39 23.24
CA SER A 129 6.38 -7.15 24.11
C SER A 129 6.27 -5.73 24.70
N ASN A 130 7.26 -4.85 24.52
CA ASN A 130 7.17 -3.44 24.93
C ASN A 130 6.65 -2.52 23.81
N GLN A 131 6.52 -3.05 22.59
CA GLN A 131 6.30 -2.26 21.38
C GLN A 131 5.19 -2.86 20.52
N ASP A 132 5.25 -4.17 20.31
CA ASP A 132 4.40 -4.90 19.38
C ASP A 132 3.14 -5.43 20.05
N THR A 133 2.11 -5.68 19.24
CA THR A 133 0.86 -6.27 19.69
C THR A 133 0.48 -7.50 18.86
N ILE A 134 -0.29 -8.39 19.48
CA ILE A 134 -0.87 -9.57 18.83
C ILE A 134 -2.36 -9.54 19.04
N ARG A 135 -3.12 -9.49 17.94
CA ARG A 135 -4.57 -9.60 17.97
C ARG A 135 -5.01 -11.06 17.94
N LEU A 136 -5.93 -11.41 18.83
CA LEU A 136 -6.45 -12.75 19.06
C LEU A 136 -7.97 -12.75 19.11
N HIS A 137 -8.59 -13.80 18.59
CA HIS A 137 -10.04 -14.00 18.69
C HIS A 137 -10.50 -14.35 20.12
N GLY A 138 -11.62 -13.79 20.57
CA GLY A 138 -12.31 -14.17 21.79
C GLY A 138 -11.77 -13.48 23.04
N ASP A 139 -11.37 -14.26 24.04
CA ASP A 139 -10.85 -13.74 25.30
C ASP A 139 -9.64 -14.53 25.80
N SER A 140 -8.92 -13.99 26.78
CA SER A 140 -7.71 -14.61 27.34
C SER A 140 -7.93 -16.04 27.86
N SER A 141 -9.14 -16.40 28.30
CA SER A 141 -9.45 -17.75 28.77
C SER A 141 -9.47 -18.79 27.64
N ASN A 142 -9.59 -18.35 26.39
CA ASN A 142 -9.49 -19.21 25.22
C ASN A 142 -8.05 -19.66 24.94
N TYR A 143 -7.04 -19.10 25.60
CA TYR A 143 -5.64 -19.35 25.25
C TYR A 143 -4.84 -20.03 26.36
N THR A 144 -3.79 -20.74 25.96
CA THR A 144 -2.77 -21.28 26.86
C THR A 144 -1.38 -20.94 26.34
N LEU A 145 -0.55 -20.32 27.18
CA LEU A 145 0.87 -20.10 26.87
C LEU A 145 1.74 -21.26 27.36
N LYS A 146 2.74 -21.65 26.55
CA LYS A 146 3.77 -22.63 26.92
C LYS A 146 5.15 -22.10 26.59
N SER A 147 6.08 -22.18 27.55
CA SER A 147 7.48 -21.89 27.25
C SER A 147 8.06 -22.94 26.32
N ILE A 148 8.90 -22.49 25.38
CA ILE A 148 9.58 -23.34 24.40
C ILE A 148 11.10 -23.12 24.43
N GLY A 149 11.81 -24.10 23.87
CA GLY A 149 13.26 -24.04 23.71
C GLY A 149 14.08 -24.31 24.98
N PRO A 150 15.41 -24.49 24.84
CA PRO A 150 16.31 -24.64 25.97
C PRO A 150 16.30 -23.35 26.80
N ARG A 151 16.16 -23.50 28.13
CA ARG A 151 16.05 -22.40 29.11
C ARG A 151 14.78 -21.53 29.00
N ASN A 152 13.71 -22.02 28.35
CA ASN A 152 12.42 -21.31 28.23
C ASN A 152 12.55 -19.97 27.46
N ASN A 153 13.38 -19.93 26.42
CA ASN A 153 13.69 -18.71 25.65
C ASN A 153 12.72 -18.47 24.49
N GLY A 154 11.42 -18.59 24.75
CA GLY A 154 10.36 -18.39 23.77
C GLY A 154 9.01 -18.82 24.32
N THR A 155 7.95 -18.48 23.60
CA THR A 155 6.55 -18.77 23.97
C THR A 155 5.81 -19.40 22.80
N ALA A 156 4.99 -20.40 23.07
CA ALA A 156 4.02 -20.96 22.15
C ALA A 156 2.61 -20.63 22.63
N ILE A 157 1.77 -20.14 21.72
CA ILE A 157 0.38 -19.75 21.97
C ILE A 157 -0.53 -20.86 21.46
N PHE A 158 -1.41 -21.35 22.32
CA PHE A 158 -2.40 -22.35 21.96
C PHE A 158 -3.81 -21.80 22.09
N PHE A 159 -4.65 -21.99 21.08
CA PHE A 159 -6.10 -21.78 21.14
C PHE A 159 -6.80 -23.04 21.67
N ASN A 160 -7.70 -22.90 22.63
CA ASN A 160 -8.33 -24.01 23.35
C ASN A 160 -9.73 -24.33 22.82
N ASN A 161 -9.90 -25.22 21.82
CA ASN A 161 -11.25 -25.65 21.38
C ASN A 161 -11.28 -26.99 20.59
N PRO A 162 -11.84 -28.11 21.11
CA PRO A 162 -11.95 -28.54 22.51
C PRO A 162 -10.62 -29.11 23.07
N ARG A 163 -9.57 -29.11 22.25
CA ARG A 163 -8.19 -29.43 22.62
C ARG A 163 -7.31 -28.24 22.25
N PRO A 164 -6.19 -28.01 22.95
CA PRO A 164 -5.25 -26.97 22.57
C PRO A 164 -4.67 -27.22 21.17
N ASP A 165 -4.78 -26.24 20.31
CA ASP A 165 -4.14 -26.16 18.98
C ASP A 165 -3.09 -25.06 19.02
N LEU A 166 -1.88 -25.35 18.57
CA LEU A 166 -0.82 -24.35 18.46
C LEU A 166 -1.21 -23.38 17.34
N ILE A 167 -1.22 -22.08 17.61
CA ILE A 167 -1.51 -21.06 16.60
C ILE A 167 -0.31 -20.14 16.33
N ALA A 168 0.61 -20.03 17.30
CA ALA A 168 1.82 -19.25 17.10
C ALA A 168 3.00 -19.72 17.95
N VAL A 169 4.20 -19.47 17.42
CA VAL A 169 5.49 -19.70 18.04
C VAL A 169 6.29 -18.40 18.00
N LEU A 170 6.72 -17.94 19.17
CA LEU A 170 7.50 -16.72 19.36
C LEU A 170 8.86 -17.07 19.97
N PRO A 171 9.89 -17.36 19.17
CA PRO A 171 11.25 -17.54 19.68
C PRO A 171 11.76 -16.22 20.29
N GLY A 172 12.52 -16.28 21.38
CA GLY A 172 13.07 -15.09 22.03
C GLY A 172 12.11 -14.38 22.98
N ALA A 173 10.81 -14.31 22.66
CA ALA A 173 9.81 -13.71 23.54
C ALA A 173 9.41 -14.67 24.67
N SER A 174 9.85 -14.39 25.90
CA SER A 174 9.62 -15.25 27.06
C SER A 174 9.00 -14.49 28.23
N GLY A 175 8.30 -15.21 29.11
CA GLY A 175 7.65 -14.59 30.28
C GLY A 175 6.36 -13.85 29.96
N LEU A 176 5.80 -14.07 28.76
CA LEU A 176 4.52 -13.47 28.37
C LEU A 176 3.38 -13.92 29.28
N SER A 177 2.41 -13.04 29.45
CA SER A 177 1.18 -13.22 30.23
C SER A 177 0.00 -12.91 29.32
N LEU A 178 -1.07 -13.70 29.42
CA LEU A 178 -2.31 -13.44 28.68
C LEU A 178 -3.03 -12.16 29.16
N ASP A 179 -2.61 -11.59 30.29
CA ASP A 179 -3.07 -10.29 30.79
C ASP A 179 -2.13 -9.13 30.38
N GLY A 180 -1.16 -9.39 29.50
CA GLY A 180 -0.27 -8.35 28.95
C GLY A 180 -1.03 -7.41 28.02
N ASP A 181 -0.57 -6.15 27.95
CA ASP A 181 -1.07 -5.10 27.06
C ASP A 181 -0.75 -5.36 25.58
N TYR A 182 0.25 -6.19 25.29
CA TYR A 182 0.59 -6.66 23.95
C TYR A 182 -0.32 -7.79 23.42
N PHE A 183 -1.32 -8.24 24.18
CA PHE A 183 -2.37 -9.12 23.66
C PHE A 183 -3.68 -8.36 23.55
N GLU A 184 -4.14 -8.18 22.32
CA GLU A 184 -5.45 -7.60 22.00
C GLU A 184 -6.44 -8.74 21.77
N TYR A 185 -7.57 -8.71 22.48
CA TYR A 185 -8.59 -9.75 22.36
C TYR A 185 -9.84 -9.19 21.71
N ASP A 186 -10.18 -9.71 20.55
CA ASP A 186 -11.35 -9.29 19.82
C ASP A 186 -12.53 -10.24 20.04
N ASN A 187 -13.54 -9.74 20.74
CA ASN A 187 -14.80 -10.41 21.02
C ASN A 187 -16.02 -9.50 20.82
N THR A 188 -15.80 -8.32 20.26
CA THR A 188 -16.84 -7.31 20.14
C THR A 188 -17.25 -7.22 18.68
N PRO A 189 -18.51 -7.53 18.34
CA PRO A 189 -18.98 -7.30 16.99
C PRO A 189 -18.73 -5.85 16.57
N PRO A 190 -18.40 -5.60 15.28
CA PRO A 190 -18.11 -4.26 14.78
C PRO A 190 -19.16 -3.25 15.19
N SER A 191 -18.71 -2.03 15.52
CA SER A 191 -19.61 -0.95 15.92
C SER A 191 -20.66 -0.73 14.85
N GLN A 192 -21.93 -0.69 15.27
CA GLN A 192 -23.05 -0.41 14.38
C GLN A 192 -23.24 1.09 14.13
N GLN A 193 -22.37 1.93 14.70
CA GLN A 193 -22.35 3.37 14.49
C GLN A 193 -21.03 3.75 13.81
N PRO A 194 -21.07 4.53 12.71
CA PRO A 194 -19.87 4.98 12.03
C PRO A 194 -19.09 5.95 12.95
N ALA A 195 -17.77 5.83 12.96
CA ALA A 195 -16.89 6.82 13.60
C ALA A 195 -16.84 8.13 12.81
N PHE A 196 -17.08 8.08 11.49
CA PHE A 196 -17.08 9.22 10.59
C PHE A 196 -18.28 9.18 9.62
N ASP A 197 -19.27 10.03 9.84
CA ASP A 197 -20.56 10.03 9.10
C ASP A 197 -20.40 10.24 7.57
N ASN A 198 -19.33 10.91 7.16
CA ASN A 198 -19.04 11.21 5.76
C ASN A 198 -18.21 10.12 5.06
N ALA A 199 -17.97 8.98 5.71
CA ALA A 199 -17.36 7.80 5.10
C ALA A 199 -18.40 6.78 4.65
N ARG A 200 -18.04 5.96 3.66
CA ARG A 200 -18.76 4.76 3.23
C ARG A 200 -17.75 3.62 3.19
N GLN A 201 -18.08 2.52 3.86
CA GLN A 201 -17.34 1.28 3.77
C GLN A 201 -17.92 0.35 2.71
N LEU A 202 -17.04 -0.41 2.08
CA LEU A 202 -17.32 -1.46 1.10
C LEU A 202 -16.41 -2.65 1.43
N GLY A 203 -17.00 -3.69 2.00
CA GLY A 203 -16.26 -4.85 2.50
C GLY A 203 -16.94 -6.18 2.20
N SER A 204 -16.13 -7.22 2.19
CA SER A 204 -16.48 -8.64 2.12
C SER A 204 -16.17 -9.30 3.47
N ALA A 205 -16.22 -10.63 3.56
CA ALA A 205 -15.78 -11.33 4.77
C ALA A 205 -14.24 -11.47 4.86
N GLY A 206 -13.51 -11.07 3.82
CA GLY A 206 -12.05 -11.16 3.74
C GLY A 206 -11.37 -9.82 3.98
N VAL A 207 -10.34 -9.55 3.18
CA VAL A 207 -9.67 -8.25 3.11
C VAL A 207 -10.11 -7.52 1.85
N ASP A 208 -10.47 -6.25 2.01
CA ASP A 208 -10.84 -5.32 0.96
C ASP A 208 -10.01 -4.05 1.12
N ILE A 209 -9.18 -3.72 0.14
CA ILE A 209 -8.32 -2.52 0.16
C ILE A 209 -8.68 -1.62 -1.00
N ALA A 210 -9.02 -0.36 -0.71
CA ALA A 210 -9.00 0.71 -1.72
C ALA A 210 -7.62 1.37 -1.76
N PHE A 211 -7.10 1.57 -2.96
CA PHE A 211 -5.82 2.27 -3.17
C PHE A 211 -6.01 3.71 -3.63
N ASN A 212 -6.94 3.96 -4.56
CA ASN A 212 -7.17 5.29 -5.08
C ASN A 212 -8.66 5.60 -5.32
N VAL A 213 -8.98 6.90 -5.38
CA VAL A 213 -10.29 7.48 -5.63
C VAL A 213 -10.17 8.57 -6.70
N GLY A 214 -11.20 8.75 -7.50
CA GLY A 214 -11.30 9.92 -8.38
C GLY A 214 -12.74 10.24 -8.77
N THR A 215 -12.97 11.45 -9.28
CA THR A 215 -14.32 11.89 -9.67
C THR A 215 -14.47 12.14 -11.16
N ASP A 216 -15.69 11.86 -11.68
CA ASP A 216 -16.06 12.28 -13.02
C ASP A 216 -16.57 13.73 -13.05
N SER A 217 -16.74 14.28 -14.26
CA SER A 217 -17.13 15.68 -14.48
C SER A 217 -18.48 16.09 -13.87
N VAL A 218 -19.32 15.12 -13.47
CA VAL A 218 -20.61 15.34 -12.80
C VAL A 218 -20.59 15.02 -11.30
N GLY A 219 -19.43 14.66 -10.77
CA GLY A 219 -19.17 14.41 -9.35
C GLY A 219 -19.58 13.05 -8.85
N ASN A 220 -19.69 12.05 -9.72
CA ASN A 220 -19.68 10.67 -9.25
C ASN A 220 -18.27 10.30 -8.80
N VAL A 221 -18.19 9.51 -7.74
CA VAL A 221 -16.95 9.10 -7.10
C VAL A 221 -16.66 7.65 -7.49
N TYR A 222 -15.44 7.36 -7.90
CA TYR A 222 -14.99 6.01 -8.23
C TYR A 222 -13.84 5.64 -7.32
N VAL A 223 -13.84 4.40 -6.86
CA VAL A 223 -12.79 3.87 -5.97
C VAL A 223 -12.29 2.57 -6.57
N THR A 224 -10.97 2.40 -6.61
CA THR A 224 -10.31 1.21 -7.13
C THR A 224 -9.44 0.53 -6.08
N GLY A 225 -9.23 -0.77 -6.22
CA GLY A 225 -8.53 -1.56 -5.22
C GLY A 225 -8.55 -3.06 -5.51
N TRP A 226 -8.44 -3.89 -4.46
CA TRP A 226 -8.59 -5.34 -4.53
C TRP A 226 -9.35 -5.92 -3.34
N THR A 227 -9.88 -7.13 -3.53
CA THR A 227 -10.66 -7.88 -2.53
C THR A 227 -10.30 -9.36 -2.52
N GLN A 228 -10.32 -9.99 -1.35
CA GLN A 228 -10.24 -11.46 -1.17
C GLN A 228 -11.63 -12.12 -1.10
N GLY A 229 -12.71 -11.36 -1.27
CA GLY A 229 -14.06 -11.87 -1.12
C GLY A 229 -15.04 -11.40 -2.19
N ASP A 230 -16.30 -11.78 -1.97
CA ASP A 230 -17.41 -11.44 -2.85
C ASP A 230 -17.91 -10.01 -2.55
N LEU A 231 -17.32 -8.99 -3.17
CA LEU A 231 -17.63 -7.57 -2.94
C LEU A 231 -18.80 -7.04 -3.82
N GLY A 232 -18.99 -7.64 -4.98
CA GLY A 232 -20.04 -7.34 -5.94
C GLY A 232 -20.26 -8.43 -6.99
N GLN A 233 -19.26 -9.29 -7.19
CA GLN A 233 -19.29 -10.52 -7.98
C GLN A 233 -18.57 -11.61 -7.17
N SER A 234 -18.55 -12.86 -7.66
CA SER A 234 -17.79 -13.91 -6.98
C SER A 234 -16.29 -13.70 -7.17
N ASN A 235 -15.52 -13.78 -6.08
CA ASN A 235 -14.06 -13.76 -6.13
C ASN A 235 -13.56 -14.91 -7.02
N ALA A 236 -12.76 -14.60 -8.03
CA ALA A 236 -12.29 -15.56 -9.02
C ALA A 236 -10.97 -16.25 -8.61
N GLY A 237 -10.20 -15.62 -7.71
CA GLY A 237 -8.85 -16.02 -7.35
C GLY A 237 -8.53 -15.79 -5.88
N SER A 238 -7.26 -15.55 -5.58
CA SER A 238 -6.84 -15.14 -4.22
C SER A 238 -7.15 -13.67 -3.99
N GLN A 239 -7.04 -12.82 -5.02
CA GLN A 239 -7.38 -11.40 -4.97
C GLN A 239 -7.97 -10.97 -6.31
N ASP A 240 -9.10 -10.28 -6.28
CA ASP A 240 -9.73 -9.69 -7.45
C ASP A 240 -9.61 -8.17 -7.39
N ALA A 241 -9.19 -7.52 -8.48
CA ALA A 241 -9.26 -6.07 -8.58
C ALA A 241 -10.73 -5.63 -8.57
N PHE A 242 -11.04 -4.47 -8.02
CA PHE A 242 -12.40 -3.92 -8.08
C PHE A 242 -12.41 -2.45 -8.46
N VAL A 243 -13.53 -2.04 -9.05
CA VAL A 243 -13.92 -0.63 -9.17
C VAL A 243 -15.35 -0.50 -8.65
N THR A 244 -15.61 0.53 -7.85
CA THR A 244 -16.96 0.88 -7.40
C THR A 244 -17.28 2.32 -7.77
N LYS A 245 -18.55 2.60 -8.06
CA LYS A 245 -19.04 3.95 -8.36
C LYS A 245 -20.10 4.37 -7.33
N TYR A 246 -19.97 5.58 -6.82
CA TYR A 246 -20.99 6.29 -6.05
C TYR A 246 -21.46 7.52 -6.82
N ASN A 247 -22.72 7.91 -6.66
CA ASN A 247 -23.17 9.20 -7.17
C ASN A 247 -22.68 10.35 -6.28
N SER A 248 -22.88 11.60 -6.70
CA SER A 248 -22.47 12.80 -5.95
C SER A 248 -23.16 12.98 -4.58
N GLN A 249 -24.19 12.17 -4.29
CA GLN A 249 -24.84 12.06 -2.99
C GLN A 249 -24.29 10.92 -2.11
N GLY A 250 -23.24 10.22 -2.55
CA GLY A 250 -22.62 9.11 -1.84
C GLY A 250 -23.44 7.82 -1.85
N GLN A 251 -24.32 7.62 -2.84
CA GLN A 251 -25.07 6.37 -3.03
C GLN A 251 -24.36 5.48 -4.04
N GLN A 252 -24.02 4.25 -3.65
CA GLN A 252 -23.39 3.27 -4.52
C GLN A 252 -24.30 2.95 -5.72
N GLN A 253 -23.74 3.06 -6.92
CA GLN A 253 -24.40 2.78 -8.19
C GLN A 253 -24.08 1.36 -8.67
N TRP A 254 -22.81 0.96 -8.61
CA TRP A 254 -22.35 -0.37 -8.99
C TRP A 254 -20.98 -0.68 -8.37
N VAL A 255 -20.68 -1.98 -8.27
CA VAL A 255 -19.35 -2.54 -8.00
C VAL A 255 -19.04 -3.51 -9.13
N LYS A 256 -17.82 -3.49 -9.62
CA LYS A 256 -17.30 -4.40 -10.62
C LYS A 256 -16.02 -5.03 -10.11
N GLN A 257 -16.00 -6.36 -10.04
CA GLN A 257 -14.78 -7.12 -9.79
C GLN A 257 -14.20 -7.64 -11.12
N LEU A 258 -12.88 -7.54 -11.23
CA LEU A 258 -12.05 -7.86 -12.36
C LEU A 258 -10.99 -8.85 -11.87
N GLY A 259 -11.33 -10.13 -11.98
CA GLY A 259 -10.56 -11.22 -11.38
C GLY A 259 -10.28 -12.36 -12.33
N THR A 260 -9.18 -13.06 -12.04
CA THR A 260 -8.72 -14.29 -12.66
C THR A 260 -8.55 -15.35 -11.58
N SER A 261 -7.98 -16.51 -11.90
CA SER A 261 -7.65 -17.50 -10.86
C SER A 261 -6.43 -17.14 -10.02
N GLY A 262 -5.73 -16.05 -10.37
CA GLY A 262 -4.52 -15.57 -9.69
C GLY A 262 -4.81 -14.42 -8.74
N GLU A 263 -3.79 -13.61 -8.51
CA GLU A 263 -3.89 -12.28 -7.91
C GLU A 263 -4.09 -11.22 -9.00
N ASP A 264 -5.07 -10.36 -8.79
CA ASP A 264 -5.40 -9.21 -9.61
C ASP A 264 -5.57 -8.00 -8.69
N ARG A 265 -4.79 -6.94 -8.90
CA ARG A 265 -4.84 -5.72 -8.08
C ARG A 265 -4.97 -4.49 -8.96
N SER A 266 -5.62 -3.46 -8.45
CA SER A 266 -5.62 -2.14 -9.08
C SER A 266 -5.13 -1.10 -8.09
N PHE A 267 -4.16 -0.30 -8.49
CA PHE A 267 -3.48 0.68 -7.63
C PHE A 267 -3.93 2.11 -7.91
N ASP A 268 -4.28 2.43 -9.16
CA ASP A 268 -4.56 3.80 -9.56
C ASP A 268 -5.70 3.92 -10.58
N ILE A 269 -6.32 5.11 -10.62
CA ILE A 269 -7.50 5.45 -11.40
C ILE A 269 -7.38 6.85 -12.03
N SER A 270 -7.69 6.97 -13.33
CA SER A 270 -7.73 8.25 -14.05
C SER A 270 -8.91 8.29 -15.03
N PHE A 271 -9.18 9.45 -15.64
CA PHE A 271 -10.36 9.69 -16.47
C PHE A 271 -10.00 10.40 -17.77
N ASP A 272 -10.68 10.03 -18.87
CA ASP A 272 -10.64 10.86 -20.08
C ASP A 272 -11.74 11.94 -20.09
N SER A 273 -11.65 12.86 -21.04
CA SER A 273 -12.62 13.96 -21.23
C SER A 273 -14.06 13.52 -21.53
N ASN A 274 -14.32 12.22 -21.73
CA ASN A 274 -15.67 11.65 -21.86
C ASN A 274 -16.14 10.92 -20.60
N ASP A 275 -15.46 11.10 -19.47
CA ASP A 275 -15.70 10.40 -18.20
C ASP A 275 -15.59 8.87 -18.31
N ASN A 276 -14.76 8.37 -19.24
CA ASN A 276 -14.36 6.96 -19.19
C ASN A 276 -13.30 6.79 -18.10
N VAL A 277 -13.41 5.69 -17.36
CA VAL A 277 -12.55 5.37 -16.22
C VAL A 277 -11.41 4.50 -16.69
N TYR A 278 -10.19 4.81 -16.29
CA TYR A 278 -9.00 4.01 -16.54
C TYR A 278 -8.47 3.54 -15.20
N ILE A 279 -8.14 2.25 -15.10
CA ILE A 279 -7.46 1.71 -13.94
C ILE A 279 -6.17 1.03 -14.37
N ALA A 280 -5.15 1.06 -13.51
CA ALA A 280 -3.91 0.32 -13.70
C ALA A 280 -3.59 -0.57 -12.50
N GLY A 281 -2.79 -1.61 -12.76
CA GLY A 281 -2.39 -2.55 -11.72
C GLY A 281 -1.52 -3.69 -12.21
N THR A 282 -1.56 -4.79 -11.47
CA THR A 282 -0.84 -6.04 -11.76
C THR A 282 -1.76 -7.26 -11.74
N THR A 283 -1.46 -8.25 -12.55
CA THR A 283 -2.16 -9.54 -12.60
C THR A 283 -1.17 -10.69 -12.78
N THR A 284 -1.43 -11.81 -12.09
CA THR A 284 -0.76 -13.10 -12.36
C THR A 284 -1.57 -14.01 -13.29
N GLY A 285 -2.71 -13.51 -13.77
CA GLY A 285 -3.64 -14.21 -14.65
C GLY A 285 -3.80 -13.54 -16.00
N ASN A 286 -4.93 -13.81 -16.65
CA ASN A 286 -5.27 -13.23 -17.95
C ASN A 286 -6.50 -12.33 -17.83
N LEU A 287 -6.28 -11.01 -17.77
CA LEU A 287 -7.34 -9.98 -17.75
C LEU A 287 -7.73 -9.49 -19.15
N GLY A 288 -7.50 -10.30 -20.19
CA GLY A 288 -7.85 -9.99 -21.58
C GLY A 288 -6.65 -9.77 -22.50
N GLY A 289 -5.43 -10.09 -22.07
CA GLY A 289 -4.22 -10.02 -22.89
C GLY A 289 -3.45 -11.35 -22.99
N SER A 290 -2.13 -11.25 -23.17
CA SER A 290 -1.24 -12.42 -23.19
C SER A 290 -0.50 -12.49 -21.86
N VAL A 291 -0.57 -13.64 -21.19
CA VAL A 291 0.23 -13.91 -20.00
C VAL A 291 1.66 -14.15 -20.42
N VAL A 292 2.60 -13.31 -19.98
CA VAL A 292 4.00 -13.36 -20.41
C VAL A 292 4.90 -13.98 -19.33
N GLY A 293 4.55 -13.86 -18.06
CA GLY A 293 5.44 -14.16 -16.95
C GLY A 293 4.79 -14.29 -15.59
N GLY A 294 5.50 -13.83 -14.55
CA GLY A 294 5.05 -13.81 -13.17
C GLY A 294 3.88 -12.86 -13.00
N ASP A 295 4.19 -11.61 -12.70
CA ASP A 295 3.23 -10.52 -12.54
C ASP A 295 3.29 -9.67 -13.81
N ASP A 296 2.16 -9.49 -14.49
CA ASP A 296 2.05 -8.65 -15.68
C ASP A 296 1.33 -7.34 -15.34
N ALA A 297 1.89 -6.22 -15.80
CA ALA A 297 1.23 -4.92 -15.71
C ALA A 297 0.00 -4.87 -16.63
N TYR A 298 -1.02 -4.13 -16.21
CA TYR A 298 -2.19 -3.91 -17.05
C TYR A 298 -2.79 -2.52 -16.86
N PHE A 299 -3.59 -2.10 -17.86
CA PHE A 299 -4.61 -1.10 -17.66
C PHE A 299 -5.94 -1.51 -18.32
N ILE A 300 -7.05 -1.05 -17.75
CA ILE A 300 -8.41 -1.30 -18.25
C ILE A 300 -9.16 0.02 -18.36
N LYS A 301 -9.80 0.25 -19.51
CA LYS A 301 -10.75 1.35 -19.74
C LYS A 301 -12.18 0.87 -19.56
N LEU A 302 -12.97 1.58 -18.77
CA LEU A 302 -14.39 1.35 -18.53
C LEU A 302 -15.22 2.57 -18.97
N ASP A 303 -16.44 2.33 -19.44
CA ASP A 303 -17.42 3.41 -19.53
C ASP A 303 -18.02 3.74 -18.15
N SER A 304 -18.80 4.82 -18.07
CA SER A 304 -19.44 5.28 -16.82
C SER A 304 -20.49 4.32 -16.23
N ASN A 305 -20.87 3.25 -16.97
CA ASN A 305 -21.72 2.15 -16.50
C ASN A 305 -20.91 0.93 -16.07
N GLY A 306 -19.57 1.00 -16.10
CA GLY A 306 -18.68 -0.09 -15.75
C GLY A 306 -18.45 -1.11 -16.89
N ASN A 307 -18.87 -0.85 -18.13
CA ASN A 307 -18.58 -1.78 -19.23
C ASN A 307 -17.11 -1.63 -19.67
N THR A 308 -16.39 -2.74 -19.84
CA THR A 308 -15.02 -2.70 -20.36
C THR A 308 -15.01 -2.28 -21.83
N LEU A 309 -14.28 -1.21 -22.14
CA LEU A 309 -14.07 -0.69 -23.49
C LEU A 309 -12.73 -1.16 -24.07
N LEU A 310 -11.69 -1.23 -23.23
CA LEU A 310 -10.34 -1.65 -23.59
C LEU A 310 -9.70 -2.37 -22.38
N SER A 311 -8.89 -3.38 -22.67
CA SER A 311 -8.00 -4.03 -21.71
C SER A 311 -6.67 -4.24 -22.39
N GLN A 312 -5.58 -3.83 -21.73
CA GLN A 312 -4.23 -3.99 -22.21
C GLN A 312 -3.39 -4.59 -21.08
N GLN A 313 -2.76 -5.73 -21.34
CA GLN A 313 -1.84 -6.42 -20.44
C GLN A 313 -0.49 -6.52 -21.14
N TYR A 314 0.58 -6.17 -20.43
CA TYR A 314 1.94 -6.09 -20.96
C TYR A 314 2.95 -6.38 -19.84
N GLY A 315 4.11 -6.89 -20.21
CA GLY A 315 5.07 -7.37 -19.23
C GLY A 315 6.16 -8.22 -19.87
N THR A 316 6.97 -8.81 -19.01
CA THR A 316 8.07 -9.69 -19.33
C THR A 316 7.82 -11.08 -18.75
N SER A 317 8.82 -11.96 -18.73
CA SER A 317 8.69 -13.22 -18.00
C SER A 317 8.87 -13.06 -16.48
N GLN A 318 9.23 -11.86 -16.03
CA GLN A 318 9.56 -11.52 -14.65
C GLN A 318 8.36 -10.82 -13.99
N PHE A 319 8.61 -9.93 -13.02
CA PHE A 319 7.59 -9.14 -12.35
C PHE A 319 7.51 -7.75 -12.98
N ASP A 320 6.31 -7.34 -13.35
CA ASP A 320 5.98 -6.09 -13.99
C ASP A 320 4.70 -5.52 -13.35
N THR A 321 4.78 -4.32 -12.78
CA THR A 321 3.65 -3.68 -12.09
C THR A 321 3.38 -2.29 -12.67
N ALA A 322 2.12 -1.90 -12.84
CA ALA A 322 1.74 -0.50 -13.08
C ALA A 322 1.09 0.06 -11.81
N PHE A 323 1.83 0.87 -11.06
CA PHE A 323 1.33 1.54 -9.85
C PHE A 323 0.53 2.80 -10.16
N ALA A 324 0.83 3.47 -11.27
CA ALA A 324 0.23 4.75 -11.62
C ALA A 324 -0.26 4.79 -13.06
N ILE A 325 -1.31 5.57 -13.31
CA ILE A 325 -1.91 5.84 -14.61
C ILE A 325 -2.43 7.28 -14.72
N ASP A 326 -2.14 7.93 -15.84
CA ASP A 326 -2.77 9.20 -16.18
C ASP A 326 -3.18 9.25 -17.66
N VAL A 327 -4.18 10.08 -17.98
CA VAL A 327 -4.73 10.21 -19.33
C VAL A 327 -4.79 11.68 -19.73
N ASP A 328 -4.07 12.03 -20.81
CA ASP A 328 -4.09 13.41 -21.31
C ASP A 328 -5.37 13.76 -22.08
N ASN A 329 -5.54 15.05 -22.39
CA ASN A 329 -6.70 15.56 -23.11
C ASN A 329 -6.86 15.01 -24.54
N ASP A 330 -5.80 14.49 -25.15
CA ASP A 330 -5.84 13.82 -26.45
C ASP A 330 -6.22 12.33 -26.32
N GLY A 331 -6.36 11.83 -25.09
CA GLY A 331 -6.68 10.45 -24.75
C GLY A 331 -5.47 9.51 -24.80
N ASN A 332 -4.24 10.03 -24.79
CA ASN A 332 -3.07 9.18 -24.60
C ASN A 332 -2.99 8.74 -23.14
N ILE A 333 -2.56 7.51 -22.94
CA ILE A 333 -2.51 6.85 -21.63
C ILE A 333 -1.05 6.74 -21.23
N TYR A 334 -0.73 7.13 -20.01
CA TYR A 334 0.61 7.04 -19.43
C TYR A 334 0.53 6.12 -18.23
N THR A 335 1.40 5.12 -18.17
CA THR A 335 1.49 4.19 -17.03
C THR A 335 2.89 4.21 -16.46
N GLY A 336 3.01 4.09 -15.14
CA GLY A 336 4.30 3.96 -14.47
C GLY A 336 4.30 2.88 -13.40
N GLY A 337 5.47 2.31 -13.14
CA GLY A 337 5.72 1.35 -12.07
C GLY A 337 7.13 0.80 -12.17
N TYR A 338 7.36 -0.42 -11.69
CA TYR A 338 8.65 -1.10 -11.82
C TYR A 338 8.59 -2.38 -12.66
N THR A 339 9.76 -2.81 -13.11
CA THR A 339 9.98 -4.14 -13.70
C THR A 339 11.28 -4.76 -13.19
N THR A 340 11.28 -6.07 -13.00
CA THR A 340 12.49 -6.89 -12.76
C THR A 340 13.00 -7.56 -14.06
N GLY A 341 12.42 -7.16 -15.20
CA GLY A 341 12.76 -7.59 -16.56
C GLY A 341 13.14 -6.42 -17.48
N ASP A 342 13.08 -6.65 -18.79
CA ASP A 342 13.31 -5.63 -19.84
C ASP A 342 11.98 -5.22 -20.47
N LEU A 343 11.42 -4.11 -20.01
CA LEU A 343 10.16 -3.52 -20.45
C LEU A 343 10.41 -2.24 -21.27
N GLY A 344 11.37 -2.29 -22.20
CA GLY A 344 11.74 -1.14 -23.02
C GLY A 344 13.09 -0.52 -22.65
N GLY A 345 13.94 -1.26 -21.96
CA GLY A 345 15.31 -0.90 -21.58
C GLY A 345 16.00 -2.07 -20.86
N VAL A 346 17.33 -2.08 -20.84
CA VAL A 346 18.06 -3.15 -20.14
C VAL A 346 17.91 -2.94 -18.63
N ASN A 347 17.41 -3.95 -17.90
CA ASN A 347 17.36 -3.92 -16.44
C ASN A 347 18.77 -3.70 -15.87
N ALA A 348 18.98 -2.58 -15.17
CA ALA A 348 20.30 -2.19 -14.69
C ALA A 348 20.80 -3.13 -13.57
N GLY A 349 19.88 -3.72 -12.80
CA GLY A 349 20.12 -4.74 -11.78
C GLY A 349 20.29 -6.19 -12.29
N SER A 350 20.23 -6.44 -13.61
CA SER A 350 20.08 -7.80 -14.17
C SER A 350 21.21 -8.78 -13.84
N ASP A 351 22.40 -8.28 -13.50
CA ASP A 351 23.60 -9.08 -13.20
C ASP A 351 23.71 -9.50 -11.71
N GLN A 352 22.74 -9.13 -10.88
CA GLN A 352 22.78 -9.42 -9.45
C GLN A 352 22.43 -10.89 -9.14
N PRO A 353 23.01 -11.49 -8.08
CA PRO A 353 22.79 -12.91 -7.74
C PRO A 353 21.35 -13.27 -7.36
N ILE A 354 20.50 -12.27 -7.13
CA ILE A 354 19.11 -12.39 -6.76
C ILE A 354 18.35 -11.42 -7.68
N PRO A 355 17.45 -11.90 -8.56
CA PRO A 355 16.75 -11.08 -9.56
C PRO A 355 15.57 -10.34 -8.93
N LEU A 356 15.83 -9.59 -7.86
CA LEU A 356 14.85 -8.80 -7.13
C LEU A 356 15.17 -7.30 -7.20
N TYR A 357 16.12 -6.90 -8.07
CA TYR A 357 16.39 -5.49 -8.32
C TYR A 357 15.46 -5.03 -9.44
N ASP A 358 14.69 -4.01 -9.12
CA ASP A 358 13.68 -3.37 -9.94
C ASP A 358 14.24 -2.12 -10.60
N ASP A 359 13.71 -1.82 -11.78
CA ASP A 359 13.91 -0.55 -12.45
C ASP A 359 12.56 0.12 -12.69
N PRO A 360 12.45 1.45 -12.51
CA PRO A 360 11.26 2.17 -12.91
C PRO A 360 11.07 2.14 -14.43
N TYR A 361 9.82 2.16 -14.86
CA TYR A 361 9.46 2.41 -16.24
C TYR A 361 8.30 3.41 -16.35
N VAL A 362 8.31 4.16 -17.45
CA VAL A 362 7.16 4.94 -17.93
C VAL A 362 6.80 4.44 -19.32
N ALA A 363 5.53 4.16 -19.58
CA ALA A 363 5.03 3.78 -20.89
C ALA A 363 3.89 4.69 -21.33
N LYS A 364 3.84 4.97 -22.64
CA LYS A 364 2.77 5.75 -23.28
C LYS A 364 2.05 4.90 -24.31
N PHE A 365 0.73 4.98 -24.30
CA PHE A 365 -0.17 4.35 -25.26
C PHE A 365 -1.06 5.40 -25.91
N ASP A 366 -1.52 5.15 -27.12
CA ASP A 366 -2.60 5.95 -27.72
C ASP A 366 -3.97 5.58 -27.14
N SER A 367 -5.01 6.32 -27.54
CA SER A 367 -6.39 6.09 -27.07
C SER A 367 -6.99 4.73 -27.45
N ASP A 368 -6.38 4.03 -28.41
CA ASP A 368 -6.77 2.69 -28.85
C ASP A 368 -5.98 1.60 -28.09
N GLY A 369 -5.06 1.97 -27.20
CA GLY A 369 -4.22 1.08 -26.41
C GLY A 369 -2.95 0.61 -27.11
N ASN A 370 -2.56 1.20 -28.25
CA ASN A 370 -1.30 0.85 -28.90
C ASN A 370 -0.14 1.55 -28.19
N GLN A 371 0.87 0.78 -27.77
CA GLN A 371 2.07 1.34 -27.16
C GLN A 371 2.83 2.22 -28.15
N LEU A 372 3.00 3.50 -27.81
CA LEU A 372 3.76 4.48 -28.59
C LEU A 372 5.23 4.44 -28.21
N TRP A 373 5.52 4.36 -26.90
CA TRP A 373 6.87 4.19 -26.38
C TRP A 373 6.85 3.63 -24.95
N ALA A 374 7.96 3.02 -24.52
CA ALA A 374 8.28 2.77 -23.11
C ALA A 374 9.71 3.22 -22.83
N ARG A 375 9.96 3.65 -21.60
CA ARG A 375 11.26 4.07 -21.07
C ARG A 375 11.47 3.41 -19.73
N GLN A 376 12.40 2.47 -19.70
CA GLN A 376 12.94 1.92 -18.48
C GLN A 376 14.29 2.56 -18.21
N PHE A 377 14.53 2.92 -16.96
CA PHE A 377 15.75 3.56 -16.47
C PHE A 377 15.99 3.08 -15.05
N GLY A 378 17.21 3.22 -14.52
CA GLY A 378 17.53 2.67 -13.20
C GLY A 378 19.03 2.53 -12.98
N THR A 379 19.37 1.98 -11.83
CA THR A 379 20.72 1.67 -11.36
C THR A 379 20.83 0.16 -11.06
N PRO A 380 22.03 -0.36 -10.77
CA PRO A 380 22.15 -1.75 -10.34
C PRO A 380 21.56 -2.07 -8.95
N ASP A 381 21.05 -1.07 -8.24
CA ASP A 381 20.41 -1.15 -6.94
C ASP A 381 18.88 -0.91 -7.08
N PHE A 382 18.13 -0.72 -6.00
CA PHE A 382 16.66 -0.56 -6.07
C PHE A 382 16.27 0.82 -6.56
N ASP A 383 15.37 0.85 -7.54
CA ASP A 383 14.79 2.04 -8.14
C ASP A 383 13.31 1.75 -8.44
N GLU A 384 12.40 2.57 -7.89
CA GLU A 384 10.96 2.33 -8.04
C GLU A 384 10.21 3.61 -8.36
N LEU A 385 9.05 3.48 -9.01
CA LEU A 385 8.18 4.58 -9.44
C LEU A 385 6.75 4.33 -8.94
N TYR A 386 6.15 5.34 -8.29
CA TYR A 386 4.81 5.25 -7.69
C TYR A 386 3.79 6.26 -8.20
N GLY A 387 4.21 7.38 -8.80
CA GLY A 387 3.30 8.39 -9.35
C GLY A 387 3.68 8.83 -10.77
N VAL A 388 2.67 9.08 -11.62
CA VAL A 388 2.81 9.71 -12.94
C VAL A 388 1.73 10.75 -13.18
N VAL A 389 2.06 11.83 -13.90
CA VAL A 389 1.07 12.81 -14.37
C VAL A 389 1.52 13.41 -15.71
N ALA A 390 0.58 13.64 -16.61
CA ALA A 390 0.83 14.25 -17.91
C ALA A 390 0.38 15.71 -17.93
N ASP A 391 1.16 16.56 -18.61
CA ASP A 391 0.73 17.92 -18.92
C ASP A 391 -0.06 18.00 -20.23
N ASN A 392 -0.66 19.17 -20.47
CA ASN A 392 -1.45 19.44 -21.68
C ASN A 392 -0.64 19.44 -22.99
N ASN A 393 0.70 19.38 -22.92
CA ASN A 393 1.57 19.25 -24.10
C ASN A 393 1.99 17.79 -24.34
N GLY A 394 1.49 16.86 -23.52
CA GLY A 394 1.82 15.44 -23.56
C GLY A 394 3.21 15.12 -23.00
N ASN A 395 3.82 16.03 -22.23
CA ASN A 395 4.97 15.68 -21.39
C ASN A 395 4.47 14.90 -20.18
N VAL A 396 5.29 13.99 -19.66
CA VAL A 396 4.94 13.21 -18.46
C VAL A 396 5.99 13.40 -17.38
N PHE A 397 5.53 13.57 -16.16
CA PHE A 397 6.34 13.63 -14.95
C PHE A 397 6.14 12.33 -14.18
N ALA A 398 7.19 11.87 -13.51
CA ALA A 398 7.14 10.68 -12.66
C ALA A 398 7.96 10.88 -11.38
N THR A 399 7.56 10.18 -10.32
CA THR A 399 8.27 10.17 -9.03
C THR A 399 8.41 8.76 -8.47
N GLY A 400 9.39 8.60 -7.59
CA GLY A 400 9.54 7.44 -6.73
C GLY A 400 10.75 7.58 -5.82
N PHE A 401 11.42 6.47 -5.50
CA PHE A 401 12.64 6.48 -4.72
C PHE A 401 13.76 5.66 -5.37
N THR A 402 14.99 5.91 -4.95
CA THR A 402 16.20 5.17 -5.35
C THR A 402 17.08 4.89 -4.13
N THR A 403 17.86 3.82 -4.21
CA THR A 403 18.91 3.51 -3.23
C THR A 403 20.32 3.85 -3.70
N ALA A 404 20.44 4.48 -4.86
CA ALA A 404 21.69 4.77 -5.51
C ALA A 404 21.66 6.13 -6.22
N LYS A 405 22.65 6.34 -7.07
CA LYS A 405 22.81 7.55 -7.87
C LYS A 405 22.01 7.44 -9.16
N LEU A 406 20.72 7.75 -9.13
CA LEU A 406 19.86 7.76 -10.30
C LEU A 406 19.98 9.07 -11.10
N GLY A 407 20.03 10.20 -10.40
CA GLY A 407 20.30 11.52 -10.97
C GLY A 407 21.55 12.15 -10.37
N GLU A 408 21.36 12.87 -9.27
CA GLU A 408 22.44 13.45 -8.46
C GLU A 408 22.96 12.44 -7.42
N GLU A 409 24.06 12.76 -6.72
CA GLU A 409 24.61 11.87 -5.67
C GLU A 409 23.58 11.65 -4.54
N HIS A 410 23.35 10.38 -4.18
CA HIS A 410 22.47 10.05 -3.07
C HIS A 410 22.94 10.67 -1.75
N ALA A 411 22.01 11.25 -1.01
CA ALA A 411 22.25 11.87 0.28
C ALA A 411 22.16 10.84 1.42
N GLY A 412 21.24 9.88 1.30
CA GLY A 412 20.96 8.82 2.27
C GLY A 412 20.91 7.44 1.63
N LEU A 413 20.26 6.49 2.30
CA LEU A 413 20.05 5.15 1.76
C LEU A 413 18.86 5.10 0.81
N TYR A 414 17.83 5.91 1.05
CA TYR A 414 16.65 6.04 0.20
C TYR A 414 16.46 7.53 -0.06
N ASP A 415 16.46 7.91 -1.33
CA ASP A 415 16.21 9.28 -1.76
C ASP A 415 15.01 9.31 -2.71
N GLY A 416 14.19 10.35 -2.60
CA GLY A 416 13.15 10.65 -3.56
C GLY A 416 13.74 11.14 -4.88
N TRP A 417 13.03 10.92 -5.98
CA TRP A 417 13.39 11.49 -7.27
C TRP A 417 12.17 11.94 -8.05
N LEU A 418 12.36 12.94 -8.92
CA LEU A 418 11.41 13.44 -9.90
C LEU A 418 12.04 13.42 -11.28
N THR A 419 11.30 13.07 -12.32
CA THR A 419 11.78 13.11 -13.71
C THR A 419 10.70 13.64 -14.64
N LYS A 420 11.11 14.19 -15.78
CA LYS A 420 10.22 14.63 -16.85
C LYS A 420 10.64 14.08 -18.20
N PHE A 421 9.68 13.56 -18.95
CA PHE A 421 9.85 13.15 -20.34
C PHE A 421 9.01 14.04 -21.27
N ASP A 422 9.51 14.29 -22.46
CA ASP A 422 8.75 14.95 -23.52
C ASP A 422 7.69 14.01 -24.14
N SER A 423 6.86 14.55 -25.03
CA SER A 423 5.81 13.78 -25.72
C SER A 423 6.32 12.57 -26.53
N ASN A 424 7.61 12.55 -26.89
CA ASN A 424 8.27 11.48 -27.63
C ASN A 424 9.01 10.49 -26.71
N GLY A 425 8.97 10.72 -25.39
CA GLY A 425 9.67 9.95 -24.37
C GLY A 425 11.16 10.28 -24.27
N GLU A 426 11.61 11.46 -24.70
CA GLU A 426 12.97 11.95 -24.39
C GLU A 426 12.99 12.52 -22.97
N GLN A 427 13.90 12.03 -22.12
CA GLN A 427 14.05 12.53 -20.76
C GLN A 427 14.64 13.95 -20.79
N LEU A 428 13.89 14.92 -20.27
CA LEU A 428 14.28 16.33 -20.23
C LEU A 428 15.15 16.63 -19.02
N TRP A 429 14.80 16.07 -17.85
CA TRP A 429 15.55 16.21 -16.61
C TRP A 429 15.19 15.09 -15.62
N ILE A 430 16.06 14.88 -14.63
CA ILE A 430 15.81 14.09 -13.42
C ILE A 430 16.49 14.77 -12.24
N GLU A 431 15.73 14.91 -11.17
CA GLU A 431 16.16 15.53 -9.92
C GLU A 431 16.02 14.51 -8.80
N GLN A 432 17.12 14.23 -8.12
CA GLN A 432 17.15 13.37 -6.94
C GLN A 432 17.30 14.26 -5.70
N PHE A 433 16.49 14.02 -4.67
CA PHE A 433 16.44 14.83 -3.47
C PHE A 433 16.23 13.97 -2.23
N GLY A 434 16.75 14.45 -1.10
CA GLY A 434 16.66 13.74 0.16
C GLY A 434 17.58 14.32 1.22
N THR A 435 17.74 13.56 2.28
CA THR A 435 18.52 13.89 3.47
C THR A 435 19.55 12.78 3.71
N SER A 436 20.30 12.83 4.81
CA SER A 436 21.17 11.71 5.17
C SER A 436 20.42 10.46 5.68
N ASN A 437 19.10 10.53 5.78
CA ASN A 437 18.24 9.45 6.28
C ASN A 437 17.39 8.88 5.13
N TYR A 438 16.15 8.44 5.37
CA TYR A 438 15.28 7.95 4.30
C TYR A 438 14.29 9.01 3.89
N ASP A 439 14.10 9.10 2.59
CA ASP A 439 13.23 10.06 1.93
C ASP A 439 12.51 9.30 0.81
N PHE A 440 11.20 9.14 0.93
CA PHE A 440 10.36 8.41 -0.02
C PHE A 440 9.39 9.36 -0.66
N SER A 441 9.25 9.30 -1.98
CA SER A 441 8.29 10.11 -2.73
C SER A 441 7.26 9.20 -3.38
N TRP A 442 5.99 9.36 -3.01
CA TRP A 442 4.91 8.42 -3.35
C TRP A 442 4.08 8.89 -4.54
N ASP A 443 3.79 10.18 -4.63
CA ASP A 443 2.83 10.71 -5.60
C ASP A 443 3.14 12.16 -5.98
N LEU A 444 2.62 12.60 -7.12
CA LEU A 444 2.84 13.93 -7.68
C LEU A 444 1.61 14.53 -8.37
N ALA A 445 1.56 15.85 -8.45
CA ALA A 445 0.49 16.60 -9.12
C ALA A 445 1.04 17.87 -9.78
N LEU A 446 0.32 18.42 -10.77
CA LEU A 446 0.69 19.67 -11.46
C LEU A 446 -0.24 20.81 -11.07
N ASP A 447 0.33 21.99 -10.84
CA ASP A 447 -0.48 23.22 -10.80
C ASP A 447 -0.83 23.73 -12.20
N SER A 448 -1.70 24.73 -12.28
CA SER A 448 -2.16 25.36 -13.53
C SER A 448 -1.03 25.98 -14.37
N SER A 449 0.15 26.21 -13.77
CA SER A 449 1.36 26.71 -14.44
C SER A 449 2.30 25.58 -14.89
N GLY A 450 1.98 24.33 -14.60
CA GLY A 450 2.76 23.14 -14.91
C GLY A 450 3.93 22.90 -13.94
N ASN A 451 3.97 23.58 -12.79
CA ASN A 451 4.92 23.24 -11.74
C ASN A 451 4.50 21.91 -11.13
N VAL A 452 5.49 21.07 -10.82
CA VAL A 452 5.25 19.75 -10.23
C VAL A 452 5.40 19.81 -8.72
N TYR A 453 4.46 19.19 -8.04
CA TYR A 453 4.46 18.98 -6.60
C TYR A 453 4.62 17.49 -6.32
N SER A 454 5.35 17.15 -5.27
CA SER A 454 5.55 15.76 -4.87
C SER A 454 5.45 15.63 -3.36
N THR A 455 4.86 14.53 -2.91
CA THR A 455 4.64 14.26 -1.49
C THR A 455 5.21 12.92 -1.05
N GLY A 456 5.42 12.76 0.25
CA GLY A 456 6.02 11.55 0.80
C GLY A 456 6.32 11.65 2.29
N PHE A 457 7.29 10.87 2.76
CA PHE A 457 7.81 10.96 4.12
C PHE A 457 9.33 11.10 4.17
N THR A 458 9.84 11.69 5.24
CA THR A 458 11.27 11.82 5.54
C THR A 458 11.57 11.49 7.01
N LEU A 459 12.72 10.88 7.30
CA LEU A 459 13.27 10.77 8.67
C LEU A 459 14.32 11.88 8.92
N GLY A 460 14.40 12.86 8.02
CA GLY A 460 15.37 13.92 8.05
C GLY A 460 14.71 15.30 8.02
N SER A 461 15.56 16.32 7.85
CA SER A 461 15.13 17.71 7.78
C SER A 461 15.10 18.18 6.33
N LEU A 462 14.07 17.79 5.58
CA LEU A 462 13.94 18.06 4.12
C LEU A 462 13.26 19.40 3.82
N GLY A 463 12.16 19.69 4.53
CA GLY A 463 11.40 20.95 4.43
C GLY A 463 11.30 21.72 5.75
N GLY A 464 11.74 21.10 6.84
CA GLY A 464 11.72 21.64 8.20
C GLY A 464 12.53 20.76 9.15
N PRO A 465 12.58 21.06 10.46
CA PRO A 465 13.11 20.12 11.43
C PRO A 465 12.22 18.86 11.50
N ASN A 466 12.84 17.68 11.58
CA ASN A 466 12.12 16.43 11.83
C ASN A 466 11.54 16.45 13.26
N ALA A 467 10.22 16.32 13.36
CA ALA A 467 9.47 16.43 14.61
C ALA A 467 9.32 15.07 15.30
N GLY A 468 9.22 14.00 14.51
CA GLY A 468 8.91 12.65 14.97
C GLY A 468 9.84 11.61 14.38
N TYR A 469 9.28 10.49 13.94
CA TYR A 469 10.03 9.44 13.27
C TYR A 469 9.96 9.60 11.75
N TYR A 470 8.75 9.46 11.20
CA TYR A 470 8.42 9.86 9.84
C TYR A 470 7.71 11.21 9.91
N ASP A 471 8.15 12.18 9.13
CA ASP A 471 7.38 13.40 8.90
C ASP A 471 6.95 13.45 7.43
N ALA A 472 5.71 13.84 7.17
CA ALA A 472 5.24 14.06 5.82
C ALA A 472 5.90 15.31 5.23
N PHE A 473 6.25 15.27 3.94
CA PHE A 473 6.79 16.41 3.22
C PHE A 473 5.97 16.76 1.99
N LEU A 474 6.12 18.02 1.55
CA LEU A 474 5.62 18.50 0.26
C LEU A 474 6.73 19.32 -0.41
N VAL A 475 7.11 18.97 -1.64
CA VAL A 475 8.10 19.74 -2.43
C VAL A 475 7.46 20.30 -3.69
N LYS A 476 7.94 21.47 -4.15
CA LYS A 476 7.52 22.11 -5.41
C LYS A 476 8.72 22.37 -6.31
N TYR A 477 8.61 22.00 -7.58
CA TYR A 477 9.59 22.25 -8.64
C TYR A 477 8.94 22.95 -9.82
N ASP A 478 9.68 23.81 -10.50
CA ASP A 478 9.21 24.40 -11.76
C ASP A 478 9.27 23.42 -12.94
N THR A 479 8.75 23.83 -14.09
CA THR A 479 8.70 22.99 -15.30
C THR A 479 10.07 22.56 -15.84
N ASP A 480 11.13 23.26 -15.44
CA ASP A 480 12.52 23.06 -15.86
C ASP A 480 13.32 22.22 -14.84
N GLY A 481 12.69 21.78 -13.74
CA GLY A 481 13.32 20.96 -12.70
C GLY A 481 14.00 21.77 -11.60
N ASN A 482 13.77 23.08 -11.48
CA ASN A 482 14.32 23.85 -10.36
C ASN A 482 13.41 23.75 -9.14
N GLN A 483 13.95 23.31 -7.99
CA GLN A 483 13.22 23.33 -6.73
C GLN A 483 12.87 24.76 -6.32
N LEU A 484 11.58 25.03 -6.10
CA LEU A 484 11.04 26.32 -5.67
C LEU A 484 10.96 26.40 -4.15
N TRP A 485 10.45 25.36 -3.49
CA TRP A 485 10.38 25.24 -2.04
C TRP A 485 10.14 23.80 -1.58
N SER A 486 10.35 23.55 -0.28
CA SER A 486 9.96 22.32 0.42
C SER A 486 9.28 22.68 1.74
N GLN A 487 8.31 21.88 2.16
CA GLN A 487 7.58 21.96 3.42
C GLN A 487 7.57 20.60 4.10
N GLN A 488 7.41 20.61 5.41
CA GLN A 488 7.38 19.41 6.24
C GLN A 488 6.36 19.60 7.36
N ILE A 489 5.51 18.60 7.56
CA ILE A 489 4.53 18.55 8.64
C ILE A 489 4.70 17.24 9.41
N GLY A 490 4.65 17.32 10.73
CA GLY A 490 4.78 16.14 11.58
C GLY A 490 4.53 16.46 13.05
N THR A 491 4.36 15.41 13.84
CA THR A 491 4.19 15.44 15.30
C THR A 491 5.38 14.74 15.97
N SER A 492 5.26 14.31 17.23
CA SER A 492 6.27 13.41 17.81
C SER A 492 6.14 11.96 17.32
N GLY A 493 5.07 11.68 16.58
CA GLY A 493 4.73 10.39 16.00
C GLY A 493 5.33 10.17 14.61
N SER A 494 4.62 9.40 13.80
CA SER A 494 4.91 9.07 12.43
C SER A 494 3.79 9.59 11.53
N GLU A 495 4.16 10.40 10.55
CA GLU A 495 3.27 10.92 9.52
C GLU A 495 3.82 10.59 8.13
N THR A 496 3.00 9.93 7.33
CA THR A 496 3.31 9.63 5.92
C THR A 496 2.21 10.19 5.05
N ALA A 497 2.58 11.02 4.06
CA ALA A 497 1.67 11.44 3.00
C ALA A 497 1.88 10.55 1.77
N PHE A 498 0.84 9.83 1.37
CA PHE A 498 0.87 8.88 0.25
C PHE A 498 0.31 9.46 -1.04
N ALA A 499 -0.57 10.46 -0.96
CA ALA A 499 -1.29 10.99 -2.11
C ALA A 499 -1.29 12.52 -2.14
N ILE A 500 -1.36 13.09 -3.35
CA ILE A 500 -1.49 14.53 -3.57
C ILE A 500 -2.45 14.81 -4.73
N ASP A 501 -3.35 15.79 -4.54
CA ASP A 501 -4.13 16.36 -5.65
C ASP A 501 -4.20 17.89 -5.51
N ILE A 502 -4.39 18.57 -6.64
CA ILE A 502 -4.44 20.03 -6.74
C ILE A 502 -5.76 20.43 -7.41
N ASP A 503 -6.50 21.31 -6.72
CA ASP A 503 -7.78 21.80 -7.26
C ASP A 503 -7.59 22.91 -8.32
N SER A 504 -8.70 23.31 -8.92
CA SER A 504 -8.69 24.34 -9.98
C SER A 504 -8.27 25.74 -9.52
N ASP A 505 -8.16 25.98 -8.21
CA ASP A 505 -7.69 27.23 -7.61
C ASP A 505 -6.20 27.15 -7.20
N ASP A 506 -5.49 26.08 -7.60
CA ASP A 506 -4.11 25.76 -7.23
C ASP A 506 -3.92 25.58 -5.69
N LEU A 507 -4.97 25.14 -4.98
CA LEU A 507 -4.82 24.65 -3.61
C LEU A 507 -4.39 23.19 -3.65
N ILE A 508 -3.43 22.86 -2.79
CA ILE A 508 -2.79 21.55 -2.75
C ILE A 508 -3.34 20.78 -1.57
N TYR A 509 -3.73 19.53 -1.80
CA TYR A 509 -4.21 18.63 -0.76
C TYR A 509 -3.30 17.40 -0.75
N ILE A 510 -2.82 17.04 0.43
CA ILE A 510 -2.12 15.77 0.65
C ILE A 510 -2.91 14.93 1.64
N SER A 511 -2.90 13.62 1.47
CA SER A 511 -3.46 12.69 2.45
C SER A 511 -2.50 11.57 2.81
N GLY A 512 -2.70 11.02 3.99
CA GLY A 512 -2.05 9.80 4.41
C GLY A 512 -2.39 9.45 5.85
N ILE A 513 -1.43 8.92 6.59
CA ILE A 513 -1.64 8.38 7.94
C ILE A 513 -0.81 9.10 9.00
N THR A 514 -1.32 9.11 10.23
CA THR A 514 -0.66 9.66 11.41
C THR A 514 -0.89 8.77 12.64
N ASP A 515 0.17 8.45 13.38
CA ASP A 515 0.08 7.85 14.74
C ASP A 515 0.09 8.92 15.86
N GLY A 516 0.07 10.20 15.47
CA GLY A 516 0.03 11.36 16.35
C GLY A 516 -1.16 12.29 16.14
N ASP A 517 -1.22 13.33 16.98
CA ASP A 517 -2.26 14.37 16.98
C ASP A 517 -1.99 15.45 15.90
N LEU A 518 -2.10 15.08 14.62
CA LEU A 518 -1.87 15.96 13.46
C LEU A 518 -3.18 16.65 13.02
N GLY A 519 -3.66 17.61 13.82
CA GLY A 519 -4.89 18.36 13.53
C GLY A 519 -6.17 17.75 14.13
N GLY A 520 -6.08 16.56 14.72
CA GLY A 520 -7.11 15.92 15.55
C GLY A 520 -6.51 15.22 16.76
N ILE A 521 -7.32 14.38 17.43
CA ILE A 521 -6.85 13.46 18.47
C ILE A 521 -6.73 12.09 17.80
N ASN A 522 -5.57 11.47 17.89
CA ASN A 522 -5.34 10.12 17.39
C ASN A 522 -6.23 9.10 18.15
N ALA A 523 -7.01 8.31 17.41
CA ALA A 523 -7.99 7.39 17.97
C ALA A 523 -7.49 5.93 18.05
N GLY A 524 -6.69 5.47 17.08
CA GLY A 524 -6.12 4.12 16.96
C GLY A 524 -4.60 4.09 16.84
N LEU A 525 -3.98 3.09 16.20
CA LEU A 525 -2.52 3.18 15.92
C LEU A 525 -2.24 4.12 14.76
N ASN A 526 -3.10 4.11 13.74
CA ASN A 526 -3.03 5.05 12.61
C ASN A 526 -4.41 5.65 12.35
N ASP A 527 -4.46 6.98 12.24
CA ASP A 527 -5.60 7.74 11.74
C ASP A 527 -5.28 8.32 10.37
N VAL A 528 -6.32 8.66 9.61
CA VAL A 528 -6.20 9.38 8.35
C VAL A 528 -6.03 10.87 8.61
N PHE A 529 -5.13 11.53 7.89
CA PHE A 529 -5.10 12.99 7.80
C PHE A 529 -5.23 13.49 6.36
N ILE A 530 -5.78 14.70 6.22
CA ILE A 530 -5.78 15.50 5.00
C ILE A 530 -5.26 16.89 5.34
N ALA A 531 -4.22 17.37 4.66
CA ALA A 531 -3.66 18.70 4.85
C ALA A 531 -3.78 19.53 3.56
N GLN A 532 -4.24 20.78 3.72
CA GLN A 532 -4.45 21.73 2.63
C GLN A 532 -3.38 22.83 2.68
N PHE A 533 -2.79 23.15 1.53
CA PHE A 533 -1.77 24.19 1.37
C PHE A 533 -2.16 25.18 0.26
N ASP A 534 -1.64 26.41 0.34
CA ASP A 534 -1.64 27.33 -0.80
C ASP A 534 -0.43 27.13 -1.72
N SER A 535 -0.45 27.79 -2.88
CA SER A 535 0.64 27.72 -3.88
C SER A 535 2.01 28.20 -3.41
N ASP A 536 2.07 28.98 -2.32
CA ASP A 536 3.30 29.45 -1.67
C ASP A 536 3.83 28.42 -0.63
N GLY A 537 3.10 27.33 -0.40
CA GLY A 537 3.43 26.26 0.55
C GLY A 537 2.98 26.55 1.98
N ASN A 538 2.10 27.52 2.22
CA ASN A 538 1.57 27.75 3.57
C ASN A 538 0.49 26.71 3.87
N LEU A 539 0.63 26.00 5.00
CA LEU A 539 -0.42 25.13 5.53
C LEU A 539 -1.64 25.96 5.93
N LEU A 540 -2.80 25.66 5.36
CA LEU A 540 -4.07 26.35 5.61
C LEU A 540 -4.92 25.61 6.64
N MET A 541 -4.99 24.28 6.53
CA MET A 541 -5.87 23.43 7.34
C MET A 541 -5.36 22.00 7.40
N THR A 542 -5.65 21.30 8.49
CA THR A 542 -5.52 19.85 8.60
C THR A 542 -6.80 19.28 9.20
N GLU A 543 -7.32 18.21 8.60
CA GLU A 543 -8.37 17.37 9.15
C GLU A 543 -7.78 16.00 9.46
N GLN A 544 -8.14 15.43 10.61
CA GLN A 544 -7.75 14.08 11.02
C GLN A 544 -9.00 13.33 11.48
N PHE A 545 -9.14 12.08 11.06
CA PHE A 545 -10.23 11.20 11.44
C PHE A 545 -9.81 9.73 11.43
N GLY A 546 -10.46 8.93 12.27
CA GLY A 546 -10.17 7.52 12.43
C GLY A 546 -11.11 6.87 13.45
N THR A 547 -10.85 5.61 13.73
CA THR A 547 -11.53 4.75 14.68
C THR A 547 -10.54 4.35 15.78
N PRO A 548 -10.98 3.65 16.84
CA PRO A 548 -10.04 3.04 17.79
C PRO A 548 -9.14 1.94 17.21
N GLU A 549 -9.48 1.45 16.01
CA GLU A 549 -8.70 0.47 15.25
C GLU A 549 -7.82 1.22 14.23
N ASP A 550 -7.22 0.52 13.27
CA ASP A 550 -6.33 1.15 12.30
C ASP A 550 -7.08 1.64 11.06
N ASP A 551 -6.79 2.87 10.67
CA ASP A 551 -7.37 3.53 9.50
C ASP A 551 -6.26 4.06 8.59
N TYR A 552 -6.24 3.56 7.36
CA TYR A 552 -5.22 3.90 6.37
C TYR A 552 -5.82 4.61 5.18
N ALA A 553 -5.19 5.70 4.75
CA ALA A 553 -5.38 6.30 3.43
C ALA A 553 -4.07 6.15 2.63
N PHE A 554 -4.08 5.32 1.57
CA PHE A 554 -2.94 5.15 0.66
C PHE A 554 -2.93 6.28 -0.39
N PHE A 555 -2.90 5.96 -1.69
CA PHE A 555 -2.86 6.91 -2.80
C PHE A 555 -4.18 7.67 -3.03
N GLY A 556 -5.18 7.50 -2.18
CA GLY A 556 -6.54 7.96 -2.42
C GLY A 556 -6.79 9.40 -1.99
N ILE A 557 -6.62 10.37 -2.90
CA ILE A 557 -7.17 11.72 -2.77
C ILE A 557 -7.65 12.28 -4.12
N ASP A 558 -8.79 12.97 -4.11
CA ASP A 558 -9.33 13.68 -5.28
C ASP A 558 -9.98 15.00 -4.85
N ALA A 559 -9.49 16.10 -5.40
CA ALA A 559 -9.86 17.48 -5.11
C ALA A 559 -10.45 18.19 -6.35
N GLN A 560 -10.81 17.45 -7.40
CA GLN A 560 -11.36 17.99 -8.65
C GLN A 560 -12.77 18.60 -8.49
N GLN A 561 -13.45 18.31 -7.38
CA GLN A 561 -14.73 18.93 -7.02
C GLN A 561 -14.53 20.15 -6.12
N ALA A 562 -15.09 21.29 -6.53
CA ALA A 562 -15.02 22.51 -5.73
C ALA A 562 -15.53 22.30 -4.29
N ASP A 563 -14.74 22.77 -3.31
CA ASP A 563 -14.99 22.69 -1.86
C ASP A 563 -15.17 21.27 -1.29
N LYS A 564 -14.83 20.21 -2.06
CA LYS A 564 -14.91 18.82 -1.61
C LYS A 564 -13.67 18.04 -1.98
N VAL A 565 -13.11 17.38 -0.99
CA VAL A 565 -11.99 16.46 -1.16
C VAL A 565 -12.48 15.07 -0.82
N TYR A 566 -12.28 14.12 -1.71
CA TYR A 566 -12.52 12.72 -1.47
C TYR A 566 -11.22 12.03 -1.09
N SER A 567 -11.28 11.10 -0.14
CA SER A 567 -10.16 10.22 0.17
C SER A 567 -10.63 8.78 0.24
N ALA A 568 -9.71 7.83 0.04
CA ALA A 568 -10.01 6.41 0.12
C ALA A 568 -8.87 5.61 0.73
N GLY A 569 -9.23 4.43 1.22
CA GLY A 569 -8.28 3.55 1.88
C GLY A 569 -8.96 2.32 2.49
N PHE A 570 -8.41 1.81 3.58
CA PHE A 570 -8.97 0.65 4.28
C PHE A 570 -8.92 0.81 5.80
N THR A 571 -9.71 0.01 6.52
CA THR A 571 -9.84 0.07 7.98
C THR A 571 -10.24 -1.31 8.51
N ASP A 572 -9.73 -1.69 9.68
CA ASP A 572 -10.26 -2.82 10.45
C ASP A 572 -11.28 -2.37 11.52
N GLY A 573 -11.62 -1.09 11.53
CA GLY A 573 -12.64 -0.48 12.36
C GLY A 573 -13.94 -0.18 11.62
N SER A 574 -14.86 0.48 12.34
CA SER A 574 -16.18 0.88 11.83
C SER A 574 -16.21 2.38 11.49
N LEU A 575 -15.43 2.79 10.49
CA LEU A 575 -15.26 4.17 10.05
C LEU A 575 -16.54 4.74 9.42
N GLY A 576 -17.01 4.15 8.32
CA GLY A 576 -18.19 4.61 7.56
C GLY A 576 -19.39 3.66 7.61
N GLY A 577 -19.24 2.53 8.29
CA GLY A 577 -20.19 1.43 8.41
C GLY A 577 -19.68 0.40 9.41
N PRO A 578 -20.41 -0.70 9.66
CA PRO A 578 -19.85 -1.84 10.37
C PRO A 578 -18.84 -2.56 9.48
N ASN A 579 -17.67 -2.90 10.04
CA ASN A 579 -16.68 -3.75 9.37
C ASN A 579 -17.31 -5.11 9.00
N ALA A 580 -17.10 -5.59 7.78
CA ALA A 580 -17.64 -6.83 7.26
C ALA A 580 -16.64 -8.00 7.33
N GLY A 581 -15.35 -7.71 7.47
CA GLY A 581 -14.25 -8.68 7.46
C GLY A 581 -13.05 -8.23 8.28
N SER A 582 -11.85 -8.66 7.91
CA SER A 582 -10.63 -8.24 8.60
C SER A 582 -10.31 -6.78 8.30
N PHE A 583 -10.43 -6.38 7.04
CA PHE A 583 -10.24 -5.00 6.59
C PHE A 583 -11.26 -4.68 5.51
N ASP A 584 -11.91 -3.53 5.65
CA ASP A 584 -12.89 -3.03 4.70
C ASP A 584 -12.34 -1.80 3.97
N ALA A 585 -12.55 -1.76 2.66
CA ALA A 585 -12.26 -0.57 1.87
C ALA A 585 -13.23 0.55 2.27
N TRP A 586 -12.78 1.80 2.22
CA TRP A 586 -13.62 2.95 2.48
C TRP A 586 -13.36 4.11 1.52
N VAL A 587 -14.36 4.98 1.42
CA VAL A 587 -14.25 6.31 0.79
C VAL A 587 -14.90 7.35 1.68
N ALA A 588 -14.23 8.47 1.89
CA ALA A 588 -14.68 9.57 2.72
C ALA A 588 -14.75 10.87 1.92
N SER A 589 -15.53 11.82 2.42
CA SER A 589 -15.55 13.18 1.88
C SER A 589 -15.32 14.21 2.99
N SER A 590 -14.40 15.12 2.71
CA SER A 590 -14.05 16.26 3.53
C SER A 590 -14.46 17.54 2.83
N SER A 591 -14.73 18.60 3.60
CA SER A 591 -15.16 19.89 3.06
C SER A 591 -14.27 21.01 3.58
N PHE A 592 -13.46 21.57 2.68
CA PHE A 592 -12.53 22.67 2.97
C PHE A 592 -13.13 23.96 2.40
N SER A 593 -14.03 24.61 3.16
CA SER A 593 -14.59 25.89 2.71
C SER A 593 -13.57 27.02 2.88
N ALA A 594 -13.37 27.85 1.85
CA ALA A 594 -12.58 29.07 1.95
C ALA A 594 -13.12 30.00 3.06
N GLY A 595 -12.48 30.00 4.23
CA GLY A 595 -12.81 30.88 5.36
C GLY A 595 -12.83 30.25 6.74
N SER A 596 -12.71 28.92 6.88
CA SER A 596 -12.51 28.27 8.18
C SER A 596 -11.03 28.29 8.57
N VAL A 597 -10.50 29.49 8.85
CA VAL A 597 -9.26 29.61 9.63
C VAL A 597 -9.55 29.02 11.01
N PRO A 598 -8.84 27.98 11.48
CA PRO A 598 -8.96 27.53 12.86
C PRO A 598 -8.67 28.71 13.79
N SER A 599 -9.63 29.05 14.63
CA SER A 599 -9.44 30.11 15.61
C SER A 599 -8.50 29.62 16.71
N GLY A 600 -7.22 29.94 16.59
CA GLY A 600 -6.28 30.08 17.70
C GLY A 600 -5.33 28.91 17.96
N PHE A 601 -4.03 29.18 17.79
CA PHE A 601 -2.96 28.57 18.58
C PHE A 601 -3.05 29.02 20.06
#